data_AF-W0ADT4-F1
#
_entry.id   AF-W0ADT4-F1
#
_cell.length_a   1.000
_cell.length_b   1.000
_cell.length_c   1.000
_cell.angle_alpha   90.00
_cell.angle_beta   90.00
_cell.angle_gamma   90.00
#
_symmetry.space_group_name_H-M   'P 1'
#
loop_
_entity.id
_entity.type
_entity.pdbx_description
1 polymer ?
#
loop_
_entity_poly.entity_id
_entity_poly.type
_entity_poly.pdbx_seq_one_letter_code
_entity_poly.pdbx_strand_id
1 'polypeptide(L)'
;MTTAAEAIFAVIAGQRGDRPFSLDSQEAEQVLSVALALMVELAASNDRIDRLEREVAALRGIPLDDLRNTPLDDAARTERQDALDAMQLRVMRIFLDPRRKTERRSARSRQHPA
;
A
#
# COMPACT_ATOMS: atom_id res chain seq x y z
N MET A 1 7.72 24.78 -7.48
CA MET A 1 7.38 23.59 -8.29
C MET A 1 6.77 22.58 -7.35
N THR A 2 5.54 22.15 -7.60
CA THR A 2 4.87 21.15 -6.76
C THR A 2 5.51 19.78 -7.01
N THR A 3 5.96 19.13 -5.95
CA THR A 3 6.59 17.80 -6.04
C THR A 3 5.53 16.73 -6.28
N ALA A 4 5.94 15.59 -6.86
CA ALA A 4 5.03 14.44 -7.02
C ALA A 4 4.40 13.99 -5.69
N ALA A 5 5.12 14.17 -4.57
CA ALA A 5 4.61 13.89 -3.23
C ALA A 5 3.45 14.84 -2.84
N GLU A 6 3.54 16.12 -3.17
CA GLU A 6 2.49 17.11 -2.89
C GLU A 6 1.23 16.87 -3.73
N ALA A 7 1.39 16.45 -4.99
CA ALA A 7 0.26 16.07 -5.85
C ALA A 7 -0.50 14.85 -5.29
N ILE A 8 0.22 13.84 -4.81
CA ILE A 8 -0.37 12.65 -4.18
C ILE A 8 -1.10 13.04 -2.88
N PHE A 9 -0.51 13.90 -2.05
CA PHE A 9 -1.16 14.41 -0.83
C PHE A 9 -2.45 15.17 -1.13
N ALA A 10 -2.46 16.03 -2.15
CA ALA A 10 -3.64 16.80 -2.54
C ALA A 10 -4.80 15.90 -3.01
N VAL A 11 -4.50 14.85 -3.78
CA VAL A 11 -5.51 13.86 -4.21
C VAL A 11 -6.08 13.08 -3.02
N ILE A 12 -5.23 12.65 -2.08
CA ILE A 12 -5.66 11.93 -0.87
C ILE A 12 -6.52 12.83 0.03
N ALA A 13 -6.17 14.11 0.15
CA ALA A 13 -6.91 15.09 0.94
C ALA A 13 -8.29 15.43 0.32
N GLY A 14 -8.38 15.47 -1.01
CA GLY A 14 -9.61 15.80 -1.73
C GLY A 14 -10.68 14.70 -1.77
N GLN A 15 -10.32 13.44 -1.49
CA GLN A 15 -11.23 12.29 -1.63
C GLN A 15 -11.85 11.79 -0.31
N ARG A 16 -11.53 12.36 0.86
CA ARG A 16 -12.05 11.87 2.14
C ARG A 16 -13.27 12.66 2.62
N GLY A 17 -14.43 12.01 2.62
CA GLY A 17 -15.55 12.39 3.50
C GLY A 17 -15.38 11.86 4.92
N ASP A 18 -16.09 12.44 5.88
CA ASP A 18 -16.16 11.99 7.29
C ASP A 18 -16.93 10.66 7.39
N ARG A 19 -16.28 9.56 7.00
CA ARG A 19 -16.85 8.22 7.16
C ARG A 19 -16.51 7.70 8.55
N PRO A 20 -17.50 7.38 9.39
CA PRO A 20 -17.23 6.84 10.72
C PRO A 20 -16.56 5.47 10.60
N PHE A 21 -15.68 5.19 11.56
CA PHE A 21 -15.03 3.89 11.73
C PHE A 21 -16.08 2.76 11.81
N SER A 22 -15.72 1.62 11.21
CA SER A 22 -16.49 0.38 11.09
C SER A 22 -16.18 -0.60 12.23
N LEU A 23 -15.00 -0.52 12.84
CA LEU A 23 -14.60 -1.35 13.98
C LEU A 23 -14.64 -0.55 15.29
N ASP A 24 -14.76 -1.28 16.41
CA ASP A 24 -14.80 -0.69 17.75
C ASP A 24 -13.44 -0.10 18.19
N SER A 25 -12.34 -0.59 17.61
CA SER A 25 -11.00 -0.05 17.77
C SER A 25 -10.54 0.64 16.49
N GLN A 26 -10.17 1.91 16.62
CA GLN A 26 -9.58 2.69 15.53
C GLN A 26 -8.25 2.08 15.09
N GLU A 27 -7.46 1.57 16.03
CA GLU A 27 -6.18 0.93 15.81
C GLU A 27 -6.35 -0.34 14.98
N ALA A 28 -7.36 -1.17 15.30
CA ALA A 28 -7.70 -2.35 14.52
C ALA A 28 -8.11 -2.00 13.08
N GLU A 29 -8.89 -0.94 12.88
CA GLU A 29 -9.32 -0.52 11.54
C GLU A 29 -8.17 0.10 10.73
N GLN A 30 -7.23 0.76 11.40
CA GLN A 30 -5.99 1.23 10.78
C GLN A 30 -5.13 0.05 10.32
N VAL A 31 -4.89 -0.95 11.18
CA VAL A 31 -4.11 -2.15 10.82
C VAL A 31 -4.78 -2.89 9.66
N LEU A 32 -6.10 -3.07 9.69
CA LEU A 32 -6.83 -3.70 8.61
C LEU A 32 -6.72 -2.91 7.30
N SER A 33 -6.81 -1.58 7.35
CA SER A 33 -6.64 -0.72 6.18
C SER A 33 -5.23 -0.82 5.59
N VAL A 34 -4.20 -0.90 6.45
CA VAL A 34 -2.80 -1.12 6.03
C VAL A 34 -2.67 -2.48 5.36
N ALA A 35 -3.17 -3.53 6.00
CA ALA A 35 -3.10 -4.88 5.47
C ALA A 35 -3.78 -4.99 4.10
N LEU A 36 -4.98 -4.42 3.94
CA LEU A 36 -5.71 -4.41 2.67
C LEU A 36 -4.94 -3.65 1.58
N ALA A 37 -4.41 -2.47 1.90
CA ALA A 37 -3.62 -1.70 0.93
C ALA A 37 -2.37 -2.46 0.49
N LEU A 38 -1.64 -3.07 1.43
CA LEU A 38 -0.46 -3.89 1.12
C LEU A 38 -0.82 -5.12 0.29
N MET A 39 -1.94 -5.79 0.57
CA MET A 39 -2.39 -6.95 -0.20
C MET A 39 -2.73 -6.59 -1.65
N VAL A 40 -3.38 -5.43 -1.89
CA VAL A 40 -3.68 -4.97 -3.26
C VAL A 40 -2.39 -4.68 -4.03
N GLU A 41 -1.45 -3.96 -3.42
CA GLU A 41 -0.15 -3.65 -4.03
C GLU A 41 0.67 -4.92 -4.29
N LEU A 42 0.64 -5.89 -3.37
CA LEU A 42 1.31 -7.18 -3.55
C LEU A 42 0.69 -7.98 -4.70
N ALA A 43 -0.64 -8.03 -4.80
CA ALA A 43 -1.33 -8.72 -5.89
C ALA A 43 -0.99 -8.11 -7.25
N ALA A 44 -1.03 -6.78 -7.37
CA ALA A 44 -0.67 -6.08 -8.60
C ALA A 44 0.82 -6.27 -8.96
N SER A 45 1.70 -6.28 -7.96
CA SER A 45 3.13 -6.51 -8.15
C SER A 45 3.41 -7.94 -8.62
N ASN A 46 2.80 -8.94 -8.01
CA ASN A 46 2.95 -10.34 -8.42
C ASN A 46 2.49 -10.58 -9.86
N ASP A 47 1.35 -10.00 -10.27
CA ASP A 47 0.84 -10.08 -11.64
C ASP A 47 1.78 -9.41 -12.65
N ARG A 48 2.33 -8.24 -12.30
CA ARG A 48 3.32 -7.56 -13.15
C ARG A 48 4.64 -8.35 -13.25
N ILE A 49 5.11 -8.92 -12.14
CA ILE A 49 6.31 -9.77 -12.12
C ILE A 49 6.10 -11.01 -12.99
N ASP A 50 4.99 -11.74 -12.85
CA ASP A 50 4.73 -12.94 -13.67
C ASP A 50 4.71 -12.62 -15.17
N ARG A 51 4.06 -11.50 -15.57
CA ARG A 51 4.10 -11.04 -16.96
C ARG A 51 5.53 -10.74 -17.44
N LEU A 52 6.30 -9.99 -16.66
CA LEU A 52 7.68 -9.64 -17.00
C LEU A 52 8.59 -10.87 -17.09
N GLU A 53 8.47 -11.81 -16.15
CA GLU A 53 9.26 -13.05 -16.16
C GLU A 53 8.95 -13.87 -17.42
N ARG A 54 7.67 -13.99 -17.81
CA ARG A 54 7.27 -14.68 -19.04
C ARG A 54 7.82 -14.01 -20.30
N GLU A 55 7.71 -12.69 -20.40
CA GLU A 55 8.23 -11.93 -21.53
C GLU A 55 9.76 -12.05 -21.63
N VAL A 56 10.47 -11.93 -20.51
CA VAL A 56 11.93 -12.05 -20.47
C VAL A 56 12.39 -13.48 -20.79
N ALA A 57 11.70 -14.50 -20.27
CA ALA A 57 12.00 -15.90 -20.59
C ALA A 57 11.83 -16.17 -22.09
N ALA A 58 10.73 -15.67 -22.69
CA ALA A 58 10.47 -15.77 -24.12
C ALA A 58 11.55 -15.05 -24.95
N LEU A 59 11.94 -13.83 -24.56
CA LEU A 59 12.98 -13.06 -25.25
C LEU A 59 14.37 -13.72 -25.17
N ARG A 60 14.69 -14.35 -24.04
CA ARG A 60 15.96 -15.06 -23.83
C ARG A 60 15.94 -16.49 -24.39
N GLY A 61 14.78 -17.00 -24.78
CA GLY A 61 14.63 -18.38 -25.26
C GLY A 61 14.92 -19.43 -24.19
N ILE A 62 14.71 -19.10 -22.91
CA ILE A 62 14.95 -20.01 -21.78
C ILE A 62 13.63 -20.38 -21.09
N PRO A 63 13.56 -21.55 -20.43
CA PRO A 63 12.47 -21.88 -19.52
C PRO A 63 12.29 -20.83 -18.41
N LEU A 64 11.04 -20.61 -17.98
CA LEU A 64 10.71 -19.68 -16.91
C LEU A 64 11.41 -20.04 -15.59
N ASP A 65 11.51 -21.33 -15.27
CA ASP A 65 12.17 -21.80 -14.07
C ASP A 65 13.69 -21.51 -14.10
N ASP A 66 14.33 -21.57 -15.26
CA ASP A 66 15.75 -21.22 -15.41
C ASP A 66 15.97 -19.72 -15.19
N LEU A 67 15.05 -18.88 -15.66
CA LEU A 67 15.07 -17.44 -15.39
C LEU A 67 14.96 -17.16 -13.89
N ARG A 68 14.04 -17.81 -13.19
CA ARG A 68 13.82 -17.63 -11.74
C ARG A 68 15.00 -18.07 -10.88
N ASN A 69 15.73 -19.09 -11.36
CA ASN A 69 16.93 -19.59 -10.70
C ASN A 69 18.22 -18.89 -11.13
N THR A 70 18.14 -17.91 -12.04
CA THR A 70 19.30 -17.15 -12.49
C THR A 70 19.83 -16.31 -11.33
N PRO A 71 21.13 -16.42 -10.98
CA PRO A 71 21.70 -15.60 -9.93
C PRO A 71 21.68 -14.12 -10.33
N LEU A 72 21.28 -13.26 -9.40
CA LEU A 72 21.47 -11.82 -9.54
C LEU A 72 22.97 -11.51 -9.52
N ASP A 73 23.41 -10.58 -10.36
CA ASP A 73 24.74 -10.02 -10.24
C ASP A 73 24.81 -9.00 -9.08
N ASP A 74 26.01 -8.50 -8.78
CA ASP A 74 26.22 -7.57 -7.66
C ASP A 74 25.50 -6.22 -7.86
N ALA A 75 25.39 -5.76 -9.11
CA ALA A 75 24.69 -4.52 -9.43
C ALA A 75 23.19 -4.67 -9.17
N ALA A 76 22.58 -5.75 -9.66
CA ALA A 76 21.18 -6.06 -9.46
C ALA A 76 20.86 -6.39 -7.99
N ARG A 77 21.79 -7.00 -7.24
CA ARG A 77 21.66 -7.16 -5.79
C ARG A 77 21.58 -5.83 -5.05
N THR A 78 22.43 -4.87 -5.46
CA THR A 78 22.48 -3.53 -4.86
C THR A 78 21.20 -2.77 -5.16
N GLU A 79 20.77 -2.75 -6.43
CA GLU A 79 19.52 -2.10 -6.84
C GLU A 79 18.30 -2.70 -6.12
N ARG A 80 18.28 -4.02 -5.91
CA ARG A 80 17.25 -4.68 -5.12
C ARG A 80 17.23 -4.17 -3.67
N GLN A 81 18.39 -3.99 -3.05
CA GLN A 81 18.47 -3.49 -1.68
C GLN A 81 17.92 -2.05 -1.58
N ASP A 82 18.29 -1.18 -2.52
CA ASP A 82 17.79 0.20 -2.58
C ASP A 82 16.26 0.23 -2.76
N ALA A 83 15.72 -0.66 -3.60
CA ALA A 83 14.28 -0.80 -3.81
C ALA A 83 13.54 -1.28 -2.56
N LEU A 84 14.13 -2.21 -1.80
CA LEU A 84 13.58 -2.70 -0.53
C LEU A 84 13.56 -1.59 0.53
N ASP A 85 14.63 -0.80 0.64
CA ASP A 85 14.71 0.31 1.58
C ASP A 85 13.64 1.38 1.24
N ALA A 86 13.46 1.69 -0.04
CA ALA A 86 12.42 2.59 -0.51
C ALA A 86 10.99 2.04 -0.27
N MET A 87 10.79 0.73 -0.34
CA MET A 87 9.52 0.10 0.04
C MET A 87 9.27 0.21 1.54
N GLN A 88 10.28 -0.06 2.37
CA GLN A 88 10.17 0.05 3.82
C GLN A 88 9.78 1.47 4.26
N LEU A 89 10.39 2.50 3.66
CA LEU A 89 10.01 3.90 3.93
C LEU A 89 8.56 4.21 3.54
N ARG A 90 8.07 3.64 2.43
CA ARG A 90 6.66 3.80 1.99
C ARG A 90 5.68 3.13 2.98
N VAL A 91 6.02 1.98 3.53
CA VAL A 91 5.21 1.32 4.56
C VAL A 91 5.22 2.14 5.85
N MET A 92 6.38 2.66 6.25
CA MET A 92 6.53 3.44 7.48
C MET A 92 5.80 4.79 7.44
N ARG A 93 5.53 5.34 6.25
CA ARG A 93 4.72 6.55 6.07
C ARG A 93 3.33 6.45 6.70
N ILE A 94 2.74 5.26 6.77
CA ILE A 94 1.40 5.08 7.34
C ILE A 94 1.38 5.41 8.85
N PHE A 95 2.49 5.20 9.54
CA PHE A 95 2.64 5.55 10.95
C PHE A 95 2.90 7.06 11.16
N LEU A 96 3.35 7.77 10.12
CA LEU A 96 3.65 9.21 10.17
C LEU A 96 2.43 10.10 9.85
N ASP A 97 1.36 9.55 9.26
CA ASP A 97 0.10 10.27 8.96
C ASP A 97 -1.14 9.51 9.49
N PRO A 98 -1.30 9.41 10.82
CA PRO A 98 -2.48 8.77 11.42
C PRO A 98 -3.74 9.61 11.16
N ARG A 99 -4.77 8.97 10.58
CA ARG A 99 -6.13 9.53 10.47
C ARG A 99 -6.58 10.09 11.82
N ARG A 100 -6.99 11.36 11.86
CA ARG A 100 -7.66 11.94 13.04
C ARG A 100 -8.94 11.17 13.36
N LYS A 101 -9.17 10.91 14.65
CA LYS A 101 -10.36 10.24 15.17
C LYS A 101 -11.53 11.21 15.11
N THR A 102 -12.46 11.07 14.16
CA THR A 102 -13.76 11.73 14.25
C THR A 102 -14.67 10.83 15.09
N GLU A 103 -14.93 11.20 16.34
CA GLU A 103 -15.84 10.47 17.22
C GLU A 103 -17.23 10.38 16.58
N ARG A 104 -17.80 9.16 16.55
CA ARG A 104 -19.22 8.99 16.27
C ARG A 104 -20.00 9.78 17.32
N ARG A 105 -20.58 10.92 16.95
CA ARG A 105 -21.51 11.64 17.81
C ARG A 105 -22.68 10.71 18.10
N SER A 106 -22.73 10.18 19.32
CA SER A 106 -23.86 9.44 19.89
C SER A 106 -25.11 10.32 19.78
N ALA A 107 -25.88 10.16 18.69
CA ALA A 107 -27.12 10.88 18.43
C ALA A 107 -28.33 9.95 18.57
N ARG A 108 -28.35 9.11 19.61
CA ARG A 108 -29.49 8.22 19.91
C ARG A 108 -29.92 8.19 21.38
N SER A 109 -29.67 9.25 22.17
CA SER A 109 -30.10 9.30 23.57
C SER A 109 -31.05 10.45 23.95
N ARG A 110 -31.69 11.13 22.99
CA ARG A 110 -32.71 12.15 23.32
C ARG A 110 -33.89 12.10 22.37
N GLN A 111 -34.82 11.17 22.60
CA GLN A 111 -36.22 11.30 22.19
C GLN A 111 -37.07 10.26 22.92
N HIS A 112 -37.35 10.54 24.19
CA HIS A 112 -38.64 10.24 24.81
C HIS A 112 -38.87 11.24 25.94
N PRO A 113 -39.66 12.32 25.72
CA PRO A 113 -40.28 13.02 26.82
C PRO A 113 -41.47 12.19 27.32
N ALA A 114 -41.63 12.22 28.64
CA ALA A 114 -42.77 11.69 29.37
C ALA A 114 -44.09 12.38 28.98
#